data_AF-A0AA36B9D7-F1
#
_entry.id   AF-A0AA36B9D7-F1
#
_cell.length_a   1.000
_cell.length_b   1.000
_cell.length_c   1.000
_cell.angle_alpha   90.00
_cell.angle_beta   90.00
_cell.angle_gamma   90.00
#
_symmetry.space_group_name_H-M   'P 1'
#
loop_
_entity.id
_entity.type
_entity.pdbx_description
1 polymer ?
#
loop_
_entity_poly.entity_id
_entity_poly.type
_entity_poly.pdbx_seq_one_letter_code
_entity_poly.pdbx_strand_id
1 'polypeptide(L)'
;MNNIRCILIVLVLVKSILCSEEDILNYINCENQRLNRSSTGCCTSATGKETVYNRSQEFCCGNKVYPKQKYSSCCTHEEREKSKKYHIREEICCNGEVVTRPDITNTACCGKAAYNQSSNKCIGNSIVLINEAICNGSKYNLHEDHCCNDTLSSN
;
A
#
# COMPACT_ATOMS: atom_id res chain seq x y z
N MET A 1 -30.98 16.08 5.30
CA MET A 1 -30.46 15.14 4.29
C MET A 1 -29.76 15.93 3.19
N ASN A 2 -28.50 16.32 3.37
CA ASN A 2 -27.73 17.01 2.32
C ASN A 2 -26.51 16.17 1.97
N ASN A 3 -26.72 15.18 1.09
CA ASN A 3 -25.66 14.39 0.47
C ASN A 3 -25.06 15.22 -0.69
N ILE A 4 -24.02 16.00 -0.40
CA ILE A 4 -23.33 16.82 -1.42
C ILE A 4 -22.33 15.91 -2.13
N ARG A 5 -22.74 15.32 -3.26
CA ARG A 5 -21.84 14.67 -4.22
C ARG A 5 -21.35 15.70 -5.24
N CYS A 6 -20.07 16.02 -5.21
CA CYS A 6 -19.42 16.93 -6.16
C CYS A 6 -19.26 16.25 -7.53
N ILE A 7 -20.06 16.64 -8.52
CA ILE A 7 -19.93 16.18 -9.91
C ILE A 7 -19.12 17.21 -10.69
N LEU A 8 -17.96 16.77 -11.19
CA LEU A 8 -17.06 17.49 -12.09
C LEU A 8 -17.66 17.51 -13.51
N ILE A 9 -18.66 18.36 -13.78
CA ILE A 9 -19.04 18.69 -15.17
C ILE A 9 -19.21 20.20 -15.32
N VAL A 10 -18.26 20.76 -16.05
CA VAL A 10 -18.18 22.11 -16.61
C VAL A 10 -19.50 22.49 -17.29
N LEU A 11 -20.08 23.66 -16.96
CA LEU A 11 -20.83 24.58 -17.86
C LEU A 11 -21.44 25.78 -17.08
N VAL A 12 -20.60 26.79 -16.82
CA VAL A 12 -20.79 28.26 -17.02
C VAL A 12 -22.08 29.01 -16.58
N LEU A 13 -23.19 28.44 -16.09
CA LEU A 13 -24.43 29.25 -15.85
C LEU A 13 -25.13 29.15 -14.49
N VAL A 14 -24.49 28.60 -13.45
CA VAL A 14 -25.10 28.60 -12.09
C VAL A 14 -24.10 29.11 -11.06
N LYS A 15 -24.22 30.38 -10.70
CA LYS A 15 -23.45 31.08 -9.66
C LYS A 15 -23.72 30.56 -8.22
N SER A 16 -24.19 29.32 -8.03
CA SER A 16 -24.81 28.89 -6.77
C SER A 16 -24.23 27.64 -6.09
N ILE A 17 -23.26 26.90 -6.65
CA ILE A 17 -22.89 25.57 -6.09
C ILE A 17 -21.39 25.24 -6.22
N LEU A 18 -20.52 26.23 -6.26
CA LEU A 18 -19.08 26.01 -6.30
C LEU A 18 -18.55 25.99 -4.87
N CYS A 19 -18.22 24.80 -4.33
CA CYS A 19 -17.12 24.77 -3.36
C CYS A 19 -15.96 25.49 -4.02
N SER A 20 -15.44 26.55 -3.39
CA SER A 20 -14.28 27.23 -3.95
C SER A 20 -13.12 26.23 -4.05
N GLU A 21 -12.17 26.43 -4.97
CA GLU A 21 -10.95 25.60 -4.97
C GLU A 21 -10.27 25.62 -3.60
N GLU A 22 -10.35 26.77 -2.93
CA GLU A 22 -9.93 26.96 -1.54
C GLU A 22 -10.65 26.03 -0.56
N ASP A 23 -11.95 25.78 -0.74
CA ASP A 23 -12.71 24.85 0.10
C ASP A 23 -12.21 23.41 -0.01
N ILE A 24 -11.90 22.96 -1.23
CA ILE A 24 -11.43 21.58 -1.48
C ILE A 24 -10.05 21.38 -0.87
N LEU A 25 -9.19 22.40 -0.93
CA LEU A 25 -7.84 22.35 -0.40
C LEU A 25 -7.79 22.48 1.13
N ASN A 26 -8.66 23.30 1.72
CA ASN A 26 -8.60 23.61 3.15
C ASN A 26 -9.51 22.74 4.01
N TYR A 27 -10.58 22.17 3.45
CA TYR A 27 -11.58 21.46 4.23
C TYR A 27 -11.82 20.03 3.77
N ILE A 28 -12.22 19.20 4.74
CA ILE A 28 -12.69 17.83 4.55
C ILE A 28 -14.06 17.70 5.22
N ASN A 29 -14.99 17.03 4.54
CA ASN A 29 -16.28 16.69 5.14
C ASN A 29 -16.19 15.29 5.76
N CYS A 30 -16.67 15.16 7.00
CA CYS A 30 -16.73 13.89 7.72
C CYS A 30 -17.82 13.99 8.78
N GLU A 31 -18.63 12.94 8.96
CA GLU A 31 -19.76 12.92 9.90
C GLU A 31 -20.72 14.11 9.72
N ASN A 32 -20.90 14.56 8.47
CA ASN A 32 -21.66 15.77 8.10
C ASN A 32 -21.10 17.09 8.66
N GLN A 33 -19.83 17.13 9.03
CA GLN A 33 -19.13 18.32 9.51
C GLN A 33 -18.05 18.76 8.53
N ARG A 34 -17.90 20.07 8.36
CA ARG A 34 -16.80 20.69 7.61
C ARG A 34 -15.62 20.92 8.55
N LEU A 35 -14.52 20.20 8.33
CA LEU A 35 -13.36 20.15 9.21
C LEU A 35 -12.10 20.62 8.48
N ASN A 36 -11.10 21.10 9.21
CA ASN A 36 -9.82 21.52 8.62
C ASN A 36 -9.05 20.29 8.09
N ARG A 37 -8.79 20.27 6.78
CA ARG A 37 -8.14 19.14 6.10
C ARG A 37 -6.71 18.91 6.58
N SER A 38 -5.99 19.96 6.96
CA SER A 38 -4.58 19.88 7.36
C SER A 38 -4.38 19.19 8.71
N SER A 39 -5.30 19.38 9.66
CA SER A 39 -5.24 18.75 10.99
C SER A 39 -6.01 17.45 11.08
N THR A 40 -7.00 17.25 10.21
CA THR A 40 -8.05 16.25 10.42
C THR A 40 -8.20 15.31 9.24
N GLY A 41 -8.36 14.02 9.54
CA GLY A 41 -8.69 12.98 8.57
C GLY A 41 -10.07 12.38 8.85
N CYS A 42 -10.62 11.72 7.83
CA CYS A 42 -11.86 10.95 7.93
C CYS A 42 -11.57 9.49 7.61
N CYS A 43 -12.01 8.58 8.48
CA CYS A 43 -11.87 7.15 8.28
C CYS A 43 -13.27 6.53 8.15
N THR A 44 -13.49 5.73 7.11
CA THR A 44 -14.76 5.05 6.90
C THR A 44 -14.62 3.58 7.30
N SER A 45 -15.48 3.12 8.20
CA SER A 45 -15.53 1.73 8.64
C SER A 45 -16.11 0.80 7.56
N ALA A 46 -16.06 -0.52 7.79
CA ALA A 46 -16.71 -1.50 6.91
C ALA A 46 -18.23 -1.32 6.81
N THR A 47 -18.86 -0.67 7.81
CA THR A 47 -20.31 -0.40 7.82
C THR A 47 -20.66 0.95 7.21
N GLY A 48 -19.68 1.67 6.63
CA GLY A 48 -19.88 3.02 6.10
C GLY A 48 -19.91 4.11 7.17
N LYS A 49 -19.68 3.77 8.46
CA LYS A 49 -19.59 4.77 9.53
C LYS A 49 -18.31 5.59 9.35
N GLU A 50 -18.46 6.90 9.31
CA GLU A 50 -17.34 7.83 9.30
C GLU A 50 -16.82 8.08 10.71
N THR A 51 -15.52 8.35 10.84
CA THR A 51 -14.87 8.69 12.09
C THR A 51 -13.79 9.72 11.82
N VAL A 52 -13.92 10.85 12.50
CA VAL A 52 -12.93 11.92 12.49
C VAL A 52 -11.70 11.50 13.30
N TYR A 53 -10.49 11.75 12.79
CA TYR A 53 -9.24 11.51 13.53
C TYR A 53 -8.24 12.66 13.36
N ASN A 54 -7.36 12.83 14.34
CA ASN A 54 -6.32 13.87 14.31
C ASN A 54 -5.09 13.37 13.54
N ARG A 55 -4.75 13.99 12.39
CA ARG A 55 -3.62 13.58 11.54
C ARG A 55 -2.26 13.68 12.22
N SER A 56 -2.11 14.46 13.29
CA SER A 56 -0.85 14.53 14.04
C SER A 56 -0.66 13.36 14.99
N GLN A 57 -1.75 12.74 15.48
CA GLN A 57 -1.73 11.70 16.50
C GLN A 57 -2.16 10.32 15.97
N GLU A 58 -2.88 10.27 14.86
CA GLU A 58 -3.58 9.08 14.39
C GLU A 58 -3.51 8.96 12.87
N PHE A 59 -3.85 7.78 12.36
CA PHE A 59 -4.03 7.51 10.95
C PHE A 59 -5.13 6.47 10.72
N CYS A 60 -5.80 6.55 9.58
CA CYS A 60 -6.72 5.51 9.13
C CYS A 60 -5.94 4.45 8.35
N CYS A 61 -6.13 3.18 8.68
CA CYS A 61 -5.62 2.06 7.90
C CYS A 61 -6.77 1.11 7.59
N GLY A 62 -7.07 0.95 6.30
CA GLY A 62 -8.28 0.27 5.86
C GLY A 62 -9.51 0.95 6.45
N ASN A 63 -10.23 0.24 7.30
CA ASN A 63 -11.49 0.65 7.90
C ASN A 63 -11.39 1.02 9.39
N LYS A 64 -10.16 1.18 9.92
CA LYS A 64 -9.92 1.43 11.34
C LYS A 64 -8.92 2.56 11.56
N VAL A 65 -9.17 3.37 12.60
CA VAL A 65 -8.25 4.41 13.07
C VAL A 65 -7.25 3.79 14.06
N TYR A 66 -5.99 4.15 13.91
CA TYR A 66 -4.90 3.71 14.78
C TYR A 66 -4.12 4.93 15.30
N PRO A 67 -3.63 4.87 16.55
CA PRO A 67 -2.68 5.86 17.05
C PRO A 67 -1.36 5.74 16.30
N LYS A 68 -0.73 6.87 16.01
CA LYS A 68 0.63 6.93 15.50
C LYS A 68 1.57 6.45 16.58
N GLN A 69 2.27 5.37 16.27
CA GLN A 69 3.39 4.87 17.05
C GLN A 69 4.65 5.02 16.21
N LYS A 70 5.80 5.11 16.88
CA LYS A 70 7.09 5.10 16.19
C LYS A 70 7.14 3.86 15.29
N TYR A 71 7.49 4.02 14.03
CA TYR A 71 7.57 2.94 13.04
C TYR A 71 6.24 2.26 12.66
N SER A 72 5.09 2.80 13.05
CA SER A 72 3.81 2.30 12.53
C SER A 72 3.54 2.80 11.11
N SER A 73 3.06 1.92 10.24
CA SER A 73 2.61 2.24 8.89
C SER A 73 1.36 1.42 8.53
N CYS A 74 0.72 1.76 7.42
CA CYS A 74 -0.42 1.03 6.88
C CYS A 74 -0.02 0.30 5.60
N CYS A 75 -0.27 -1.00 5.54
CA CYS A 75 -0.20 -1.78 4.33
C CYS A 75 -1.58 -1.76 3.68
N THR A 76 -1.71 -1.00 2.60
CA THR A 76 -2.97 -0.87 1.86
C THR A 76 -3.19 -2.07 0.95
N HIS A 77 -4.43 -2.54 0.90
CA HIS A 77 -4.87 -3.60 0.00
C HIS A 77 -6.04 -3.08 -0.86
N GLU A 78 -6.23 -3.64 -2.06
CA GLU A 78 -7.33 -3.26 -2.97
C GLU A 78 -8.69 -3.37 -2.27
N GLU A 79 -8.93 -4.51 -1.63
CA GLU A 79 -9.99 -4.69 -0.63
C GLU A 79 -9.61 -3.94 0.67
N ARG A 80 -10.28 -2.81 0.93
CA ARG A 80 -9.96 -1.88 2.02
C ARG A 80 -9.87 -2.57 3.38
N GLU A 81 -10.77 -3.51 3.68
CA GLU A 81 -10.83 -4.28 4.92
C GLU A 81 -9.65 -5.22 5.14
N LYS A 82 -8.91 -5.56 4.09
CA LYS A 82 -7.67 -6.36 4.18
C LYS A 82 -6.44 -5.51 4.45
N SER A 83 -6.56 -4.18 4.47
CA SER A 83 -5.44 -3.32 4.83
C SER A 83 -5.06 -3.51 6.31
N LYS A 84 -3.77 -3.59 6.60
CA LYS A 84 -3.25 -3.92 7.94
C LYS A 84 -2.25 -2.88 8.42
N LYS A 85 -2.34 -2.48 9.69
CA LYS A 85 -1.25 -1.77 10.36
C LYS A 85 -0.07 -2.72 10.52
N TYR A 86 1.14 -2.24 10.28
CA TYR A 86 2.38 -3.00 10.52
C TYR A 86 3.48 -2.11 11.12
N HIS A 87 4.52 -2.74 11.66
CA HIS A 87 5.67 -2.09 12.27
C HIS A 87 6.90 -2.17 11.33
N ILE A 88 7.30 -1.04 10.73
CA ILE A 88 8.24 -1.01 9.60
C ILE A 88 9.66 -1.52 9.90
N ARG A 89 10.02 -1.72 11.18
CA ARG A 89 11.30 -2.30 11.59
C ARG A 89 11.32 -3.82 11.52
N GLU A 90 10.19 -4.45 11.74
CA GLU A 90 10.03 -5.91 11.82
C GLU A 90 9.35 -6.45 10.56
N GLU A 91 8.56 -5.61 9.90
CA GLU A 91 7.65 -6.01 8.84
C GLU A 91 7.80 -5.10 7.61
N ILE A 92 7.33 -5.60 6.47
CA ILE A 92 7.22 -4.88 5.20
C ILE A 92 5.87 -5.20 4.55
N CYS A 93 5.34 -4.26 3.78
CA CYS A 93 4.14 -4.45 2.97
C CYS A 93 4.53 -4.84 1.54
N CYS A 94 4.20 -6.05 1.12
CA CYS A 94 4.45 -6.57 -0.22
C CYS A 94 3.12 -6.89 -0.92
N ASN A 95 2.75 -6.12 -1.95
CA ASN A 95 1.48 -6.25 -2.67
C ASN A 95 0.25 -6.45 -1.76
N GLY A 96 0.13 -5.59 -0.75
CA GLY A 96 -0.99 -5.60 0.20
C GLY A 96 -0.91 -6.68 1.29
N GLU A 97 0.15 -7.49 1.33
CA GLU A 97 0.41 -8.42 2.42
C GLU A 97 1.49 -7.89 3.36
N VAL A 98 1.24 -8.00 4.67
CA VAL A 98 2.24 -7.68 5.70
C VAL A 98 3.05 -8.95 5.96
N VAL A 99 4.35 -8.88 5.75
CA VAL A 99 5.28 -10.00 5.95
C VAL A 99 6.48 -9.57 6.78
N THR A 100 7.04 -10.51 7.54
CA THR A 100 8.24 -10.28 8.35
C THR A 100 9.45 -9.99 7.46
N ARG A 101 10.28 -9.05 7.88
CA ARG A 101 11.57 -8.75 7.27
C ARG A 101 12.56 -9.89 7.55
N PRO A 102 13.09 -10.59 6.53
CA PRO A 102 14.20 -11.51 6.73
C PRO A 102 15.51 -10.78 7.11
N ASP A 103 15.62 -9.49 6.79
CA ASP A 103 16.77 -8.64 7.16
C ASP A 103 16.34 -7.18 7.41
N ILE A 104 17.03 -6.49 8.32
CA ILE A 104 16.65 -5.12 8.70
C ILE A 104 16.86 -4.15 7.53
N THR A 105 17.94 -4.28 6.78
CA THR A 105 18.36 -3.30 5.75
C THR A 105 18.22 -3.82 4.32
N ASN A 106 18.36 -5.13 4.13
CA ASN A 106 18.43 -5.77 2.80
C ASN A 106 17.16 -6.55 2.49
N THR A 107 15.99 -6.09 2.92
CA THR A 107 14.71 -6.73 2.58
C THR A 107 14.06 -6.06 1.38
N ALA A 108 13.65 -6.86 0.39
CA ALA A 108 12.80 -6.44 -0.73
C ALA A 108 11.62 -7.38 -0.94
N CYS A 109 10.65 -6.95 -1.76
CA CYS A 109 9.46 -7.73 -2.10
C CYS A 109 9.62 -8.48 -3.43
N CYS A 110 9.07 -9.68 -3.50
CA CYS A 110 8.84 -10.46 -4.71
C CYS A 110 7.37 -10.93 -4.68
N GLY A 111 6.49 -10.25 -5.42
CA GLY A 111 5.05 -10.42 -5.27
C GLY A 111 4.58 -10.08 -3.85
N LYS A 112 3.95 -11.05 -3.17
CA LYS A 112 3.47 -10.92 -1.78
C LYS A 112 4.48 -11.35 -0.71
N ALA A 113 5.66 -11.82 -1.11
CA ALA A 113 6.69 -12.31 -0.21
C ALA A 113 7.85 -11.32 -0.07
N ALA A 114 8.53 -11.37 1.08
CA ALA A 114 9.78 -10.65 1.32
C ALA A 114 10.99 -11.58 1.18
N TYR A 115 12.11 -11.04 0.72
CA TYR A 115 13.38 -11.77 0.61
C TYR A 115 14.57 -10.89 0.99
N ASN A 116 15.67 -11.53 1.39
CA ASN A 116 16.94 -10.86 1.66
C ASN A 116 17.73 -10.67 0.36
N GLN A 117 17.96 -9.42 -0.05
CA GLN A 117 18.67 -9.04 -1.27
C GLN A 117 20.15 -9.42 -1.26
N SER A 118 20.73 -9.68 -0.08
CA SER A 118 22.12 -10.11 0.06
C SER A 118 22.34 -11.58 -0.29
N SER A 119 21.28 -12.40 -0.28
CA SER A 119 21.35 -13.84 -0.59
C SER A 119 20.45 -14.25 -1.74
N ASN A 120 19.44 -13.44 -2.07
CA ASN A 120 18.39 -13.79 -3.02
C ASN A 120 18.09 -12.66 -4.01
N LYS A 121 17.42 -13.02 -5.09
CA LYS A 121 16.86 -12.12 -6.09
C LYS A 121 15.46 -12.59 -6.49
N CYS A 122 14.67 -11.68 -7.07
CA CYS A 122 13.36 -11.97 -7.61
C CYS A 122 13.43 -12.12 -9.13
N ILE A 123 12.96 -13.25 -9.67
CA ILE A 123 12.80 -13.47 -11.11
C ILE A 123 11.31 -13.78 -11.35
N GLY A 124 10.62 -12.88 -12.03
CA GLY A 124 9.15 -12.93 -12.14
C GLY A 124 8.51 -12.83 -10.76
N ASN A 125 7.88 -13.91 -10.30
CA ASN A 125 7.31 -14.04 -8.95
C ASN A 125 8.03 -15.10 -8.10
N SER A 126 9.23 -15.51 -8.49
CA SER A 126 10.01 -16.53 -7.81
C SER A 126 11.23 -15.93 -7.13
N ILE A 127 11.36 -16.18 -5.83
CA ILE A 127 12.57 -15.88 -5.07
C ILE A 127 13.57 -17.02 -5.31
N VAL A 128 14.76 -16.67 -5.80
CA VAL A 128 15.86 -17.59 -6.08
C VAL A 128 17.14 -17.10 -5.40
N LEU A 129 18.12 -17.97 -5.19
CA LEU A 129 19.44 -17.53 -4.72
C LEU A 129 20.14 -16.65 -5.77
N ILE A 130 21.08 -15.81 -5.35
CA ILE A 130 21.82 -14.93 -6.26
C ILE A 130 22.55 -15.72 -7.36
N ASN A 131 23.09 -16.90 -7.01
CA ASN A 131 23.79 -17.81 -7.91
C ASN A 131 22.85 -18.77 -8.67
N GLU A 132 21.53 -18.61 -8.57
CA GLU A 132 20.56 -19.40 -9.32
C GLU A 132 19.93 -18.60 -10.47
N ALA A 133 19.38 -19.28 -11.47
CA ALA A 133 18.53 -18.70 -12.50
C ALA A 133 17.35 -19.65 -12.79
N ILE A 134 16.46 -19.25 -13.71
CA ILE A 134 15.29 -20.04 -14.12
C ILE A 134 15.40 -20.37 -15.60
N CYS A 135 15.23 -21.64 -15.95
CA CYS A 135 15.16 -22.16 -17.33
C CYS A 135 13.87 -22.96 -17.48
N ASN A 136 13.00 -22.56 -18.42
CA ASN A 136 11.69 -23.19 -18.63
C ASN A 136 10.90 -23.47 -17.33
N GLY A 137 10.91 -22.51 -16.39
CA GLY A 137 10.24 -22.62 -15.10
C GLY A 137 11.02 -23.36 -13.99
N SER A 138 12.11 -24.04 -14.32
CA SER A 138 12.95 -24.76 -13.34
C SER A 138 14.13 -23.92 -12.87
N LYS A 139 14.42 -23.95 -11.56
CA LYS A 139 15.62 -23.31 -10.99
C LYS A 139 16.86 -24.14 -11.31
N TYR A 140 17.98 -23.47 -11.58
CA TYR A 140 19.28 -24.11 -11.78
C TYR A 140 20.41 -23.27 -11.20
N ASN A 141 21.53 -23.92 -10.85
CA ASN A 141 22.73 -23.25 -10.35
C ASN A 141 23.58 -22.75 -11.53
N LEU A 142 23.90 -21.46 -11.53
CA LEU A 142 24.70 -20.81 -12.57
C LEU A 142 26.14 -21.33 -12.69
N HIS A 143 26.62 -22.08 -11.70
CA HIS A 143 27.97 -22.66 -11.70
C HIS A 143 27.99 -24.10 -12.22
N GLU A 144 26.84 -24.78 -12.21
CA GLU A 144 26.72 -26.20 -12.57
C GLU A 144 26.07 -26.37 -13.95
N ASP A 145 25.10 -25.51 -14.29
CA ASP A 145 24.30 -25.65 -15.50
C ASP A 145 24.18 -24.34 -16.29
N HIS A 146 23.79 -24.48 -17.57
CA HIS A 146 23.44 -23.39 -18.46
C HIS A 146 22.12 -23.69 -19.20
N CYS A 147 21.41 -22.61 -19.57
CA CYS A 147 20.13 -22.70 -20.27
C CYS A 147 20.28 -22.23 -21.72
N CYS A 148 20.01 -23.11 -22.68
CA CYS A 148 20.04 -22.81 -24.12
C CYS A 148 18.75 -23.31 -24.78
N ASN A 149 18.02 -22.44 -25.49
CA ASN A 149 16.76 -22.78 -26.15
C ASN A 149 15.78 -23.54 -25.23
N ASP A 150 15.52 -22.97 -24.05
CA ASP A 150 14.65 -23.55 -23.01
C ASP A 150 15.06 -24.94 -22.49
N THR A 151 16.27 -25.38 -22.81
CA THR A 151 16.84 -26.66 -22.39
C THR A 151 17.99 -26.44 -21.42
N LEU A 152 17.94 -27.12 -20.27
CA LEU A 152 19.05 -27.15 -19.32
C LEU A 152 20.11 -28.13 -19.80
N SER A 153 21.36 -27.68 -19.76
CA SER A 153 22.53 -28.50 -20.00
C SER A 153 23.51 -28.28 -18.84
N SER A 154 24.02 -29.37 -18.29
CA SER A 154 25.08 -29.33 -17.28
C SER A 154 26.43 -29.08 -17.96
N ASN A 155 27.34 -28.41 -17.24
CA ASN A 155 28.75 -28.29 -17.64
C ASN A 155 29.50 -29.62 -17.52
#